data_AF-A0A9D8SH28-F1
#
_entry.id   AF-A0A9D8SH28-F1
#
_cell.length_a   1.000
_cell.length_b   1.000
_cell.length_c   1.000
_cell.angle_alpha   90.00
_cell.angle_beta   90.00
_cell.angle_gamma   90.00
#
_symmetry.space_group_name_H-M   'P 1'
#
loop_
_entity.id
_entity.type
_entity.pdbx_description
1 polymer ?
#
loop_
_entity_poly.entity_id
_entity_poly.type
_entity_poly.pdbx_seq_one_letter_code
_entity_poly.pdbx_strand_id
1 'polypeptide(L)'
;MANRKKENWGSQLGVILAVAGSAIGLGNFLRFPGQAASHGGGAFMIPYFISFLIIAIPLAWSEWSLGRAGGRRGFNSVPGIFGLASYGKKRWAYIGALGAFLPVSVSMYYLFVEAWCLAFAIQYLTGVFADLGIHLPSFLAGTNGAGFRLGSAGSYSQFFNEFAGANGNGTLYRTADLGWKFTPLLGCTIFCLFFNYYLIYRGITKGIEAFCKVAMPMLLVCSLLILVRVLTLPDPTVTPENPAGIPGHSFLDGLGFMWNPSQPGKTLWDSLADPDVWLAATSQIFFSVSVGFGLIVTYASYVRPKADIALSSLTATVSNEFCEVVLAGMIILPPAIMFLGTSGVEGNLGMFSLGFNVLPNVFEQMPFGQFFGFLFFFLLFLAAVTSSLSMVQPSVALLEEGLHVGRKRSVCLTGVFSTIGAVILCHFSSGMYALGTFDFWVGNFGLFVLATFQTFLIAWIWGTKNMQNELSVGAKIQPPACIGWVLKYISTPYLILIFIFWVWKESGTYFGEILKDPVAQIVVGFLLFSALFYVFVTHLALRRWKREGRSLTLFLDEEKETEDAAKKESV
;
A
#
# COMPACT_ATOMS: atom_id res chain seq x y z
N MET A 1 22.94 -12.62 29.60
CA MET A 1 21.92 -12.26 28.58
C MET A 1 22.00 -13.27 27.46
N ALA A 2 20.93 -14.04 27.19
CA ALA A 2 20.95 -14.99 26.07
C ALA A 2 21.20 -14.22 24.77
N ASN A 3 22.24 -14.61 24.04
CA ASN A 3 22.72 -14.01 22.81
C ASN A 3 21.63 -14.12 21.73
N ARG A 4 20.65 -13.21 21.73
CA ARG A 4 19.65 -13.12 20.66
C ARG A 4 20.44 -12.80 19.39
N LYS A 5 20.53 -13.75 18.46
CA LYS A 5 21.03 -13.47 17.11
C LYS A 5 20.18 -12.33 16.56
N LYS A 6 20.80 -11.15 16.43
CA LYS A 6 20.17 -9.97 15.87
C LYS A 6 19.84 -10.28 14.42
N GLU A 7 18.55 -10.38 14.08
CA GLU A 7 18.13 -10.45 12.68
C GLU A 7 18.60 -9.18 11.98
N ASN A 8 19.12 -9.33 10.77
CA ASN A 8 19.48 -8.21 9.92
C ASN A 8 19.11 -8.58 8.48
N TRP A 9 19.00 -7.58 7.62
CA TRP A 9 19.00 -7.84 6.18
C TRP A 9 20.28 -8.55 5.76
N GLY A 10 20.14 -9.56 4.91
CA GLY A 10 21.23 -10.33 4.31
C GLY A 10 22.03 -9.51 3.31
N SER A 11 21.40 -8.53 2.65
CA SER A 11 22.05 -7.67 1.65
C SER A 11 21.39 -6.29 1.55
N GLN A 12 22.16 -5.30 1.05
CA GLN A 12 21.63 -3.95 0.77
C GLN A 12 20.57 -3.97 -0.34
N LEU A 13 20.79 -4.75 -1.40
CA LEU A 13 19.78 -4.94 -2.45
C LEU A 13 18.50 -5.57 -1.88
N GLY A 14 18.63 -6.51 -0.95
CA GLY A 14 17.49 -7.15 -0.29
C GLY A 14 16.58 -6.17 0.44
N VAL A 15 17.15 -5.22 1.21
CA VAL A 15 16.33 -4.19 1.87
C VAL A 15 15.72 -3.20 0.88
N ILE A 16 16.46 -2.82 -0.17
CA ILE A 16 15.93 -1.93 -1.23
C ILE A 16 14.72 -2.59 -1.89
N LEU A 17 14.83 -3.85 -2.30
CA LEU A 17 13.72 -4.59 -2.93
C LEU A 17 12.55 -4.83 -1.97
N ALA A 18 12.81 -5.05 -0.69
CA ALA A 18 11.74 -5.22 0.29
C ALA A 18 10.98 -3.92 0.57
N VAL A 19 11.68 -2.78 0.65
CA VAL A 19 11.04 -1.47 0.80
C VAL A 19 10.36 -1.04 -0.50
N ALA A 20 10.98 -1.24 -1.66
CA ALA A 20 10.35 -1.00 -2.95
C ALA A 20 9.11 -1.88 -3.12
N GLY A 21 9.17 -3.16 -2.74
CA GLY A 21 8.02 -4.08 -2.80
C GLY A 21 6.94 -3.81 -1.76
N SER A 22 7.26 -3.12 -0.66
CA SER A 22 6.22 -2.59 0.23
C SER A 22 5.44 -1.44 -0.39
N ALA A 23 6.15 -0.60 -1.17
CA ALA A 23 5.58 0.56 -1.84
C ALA A 23 4.83 0.19 -3.14
N ILE A 24 5.42 -0.69 -3.97
CA ILE A 24 4.85 -1.18 -5.23
C ILE A 24 3.78 -2.23 -4.91
N GLY A 25 2.56 -1.75 -4.68
CA GLY A 25 1.38 -2.56 -4.42
C GLY A 25 0.29 -2.37 -5.47
N LEU A 26 -0.91 -2.85 -5.13
CA LEU A 26 -2.11 -2.68 -5.97
C LEU A 26 -2.46 -1.20 -6.21
N GLY A 27 -2.11 -0.31 -5.27
CA GLY A 27 -2.36 1.12 -5.40
C GLY A 27 -1.64 1.73 -6.60
N ASN A 28 -0.41 1.31 -6.88
CA ASN A 28 0.38 1.79 -8.01
C ASN A 28 -0.26 1.38 -9.34
N PHE A 29 -0.69 0.12 -9.44
CA PHE A 29 -1.25 -0.42 -10.66
C PHE A 29 -2.69 0.02 -10.91
N LEU A 30 -3.52 0.17 -9.88
CA LEU A 30 -4.96 0.35 -10.06
C LEU A 30 -5.47 1.70 -9.58
N ARG A 31 -4.88 2.28 -8.53
CA ARG A 31 -5.34 3.55 -7.95
C ARG A 31 -4.76 4.74 -8.70
N PHE A 32 -3.45 4.75 -8.98
CA PHE A 32 -2.80 5.89 -9.64
C PHE A 32 -3.40 6.25 -11.00
N PRO A 33 -3.56 5.30 -11.96
CA PRO A 33 -4.14 5.65 -13.26
C PRO A 33 -5.54 6.24 -13.10
N GLY A 34 -6.38 5.63 -12.25
CA GLY A 34 -7.72 6.12 -11.94
C GLY A 34 -7.75 7.51 -11.30
N GLN A 35 -6.81 7.80 -10.39
CA GLN A 35 -6.67 9.12 -9.77
C GLN A 35 -6.21 10.19 -10.76
N ALA A 36 -5.20 9.88 -11.58
CA ALA A 36 -4.72 10.78 -12.61
C ALA A 36 -5.83 11.13 -13.60
N ALA A 37 -6.54 10.12 -14.11
CA ALA A 37 -7.67 10.32 -15.01
C ALA A 37 -8.80 11.16 -14.38
N SER A 38 -9.18 10.86 -13.14
CA SER A 38 -10.28 11.56 -12.44
C SER A 38 -9.96 13.03 -12.12
N HIS A 39 -8.69 13.41 -12.03
CA HIS A 39 -8.25 14.74 -11.58
C HIS A 39 -7.51 15.54 -12.67
N GLY A 40 -7.94 15.40 -13.93
CA GLY A 40 -7.45 16.23 -15.03
C GLY A 40 -6.22 15.70 -15.76
N GLY A 41 -5.96 14.39 -15.68
CA GLY A 41 -4.93 13.70 -16.46
C GLY A 41 -3.53 14.26 -16.19
N GLY A 42 -2.90 14.84 -17.21
CA GLY A 42 -1.55 15.38 -17.12
C GLY A 42 -1.43 16.54 -16.13
N ALA A 43 -2.51 17.29 -15.86
CA ALA A 43 -2.49 18.36 -14.86
C ALA A 43 -2.21 17.82 -13.45
N PHE A 44 -2.74 16.64 -13.11
CA PHE A 44 -2.54 15.97 -11.82
C PHE A 44 -1.06 15.58 -11.59
N MET A 45 -0.29 15.34 -12.66
CA MET A 45 1.14 14.99 -12.54
C MET A 45 1.96 16.09 -11.87
N ILE A 46 1.59 17.37 -12.05
CA ILE A 46 2.33 18.50 -11.48
C ILE A 46 2.28 18.48 -9.93
N PRO A 47 1.10 18.57 -9.29
CA PRO A 47 1.02 18.49 -7.84
C PRO A 47 1.52 17.13 -7.32
N TYR A 48 1.36 16.05 -8.08
CA TYR A 48 1.90 14.73 -7.74
C TYR A 48 3.43 14.74 -7.61
N PHE A 49 4.16 15.22 -8.63
CA PHE A 49 5.63 15.30 -8.58
C PHE A 49 6.12 16.34 -7.57
N ILE A 50 5.40 17.44 -7.37
CA ILE A 50 5.73 18.39 -6.30
C ILE A 50 5.65 17.66 -4.95
N SER A 51 4.52 17.01 -4.66
CA SER A 51 4.33 16.24 -3.42
C SER A 51 5.37 15.12 -3.27
N PHE A 52 5.75 14.45 -4.36
CA PHE A 52 6.85 13.47 -4.34
C PHE A 52 8.17 14.08 -3.85
N LEU A 53 8.57 15.22 -4.41
CA LEU A 53 9.83 15.89 -4.08
C LEU A 53 9.83 16.51 -2.68
N ILE A 54 8.74 17.17 -2.29
CA ILE A 54 8.67 17.92 -1.02
C ILE A 54 8.10 17.12 0.14
N ILE A 55 7.60 15.90 -0.07
CA ILE A 55 7.02 15.07 0.99
C ILE A 55 7.62 13.67 0.99
N ALA A 56 7.47 12.93 -0.11
CA ALA A 56 7.86 11.51 -0.13
C ALA A 56 9.34 11.31 0.15
N ILE A 57 10.21 12.02 -0.60
CA ILE A 57 11.67 11.90 -0.43
C ILE A 57 12.12 12.35 0.98
N PRO A 58 11.78 13.57 1.46
CA PRO A 58 12.14 13.99 2.82
C PRO A 58 11.66 13.03 3.89
N LEU A 59 10.40 12.59 3.81
CA LEU A 59 9.81 11.73 4.83
C LEU A 59 10.42 10.33 4.81
N ALA A 60 10.64 9.74 3.63
CA ALA A 60 11.32 8.46 3.48
C ALA A 60 12.72 8.51 4.09
N TRP A 61 13.56 9.48 3.73
CA TRP A 61 14.89 9.62 4.34
C TRP A 61 14.83 9.81 5.84
N SER A 62 13.82 10.52 6.34
CA SER A 62 13.62 10.72 7.77
C SER A 62 13.25 9.41 8.50
N GLU A 63 12.40 8.56 7.92
CA GLU A 63 12.02 7.26 8.46
C GLU A 63 13.17 6.26 8.45
N TRP A 64 13.93 6.21 7.34
CA TRP A 64 15.13 5.37 7.24
C TRP A 64 16.17 5.76 8.29
N SER A 65 16.38 7.06 8.49
CA SER A 65 17.30 7.60 9.49
C SER A 65 16.85 7.24 10.90
N LEU A 66 15.58 7.51 11.22
CA LEU A 66 15.02 7.19 12.54
C LEU A 66 15.04 5.69 12.83
N GLY A 67 14.65 4.87 11.86
CA GLY A 67 14.65 3.41 11.97
C GLY A 67 16.03 2.87 12.25
N ARG A 68 17.05 3.23 11.46
CA ARG A 68 18.44 2.79 11.67
C ARG A 68 18.99 3.27 13.02
N ALA A 69 18.71 4.52 13.40
CA ALA A 69 19.13 5.05 14.70
C ALA A 69 18.54 4.24 15.87
N GLY A 70 17.25 3.90 15.81
CA GLY A 70 16.59 3.04 16.79
C GLY A 70 17.15 1.61 16.82
N GLY A 71 17.32 1.01 15.64
CA GLY A 71 17.83 -0.35 15.47
C GLY A 71 19.25 -0.56 16.03
N ARG A 72 20.13 0.44 15.85
CA ARG A 72 21.47 0.46 16.45
C ARG A 72 21.43 0.38 17.97
N ARG A 73 20.40 0.97 18.58
CA ARG A 73 20.16 1.01 20.04
C ARG A 73 19.25 -0.12 20.53
N GLY A 74 18.97 -1.09 19.65
CA GLY A 74 18.29 -2.33 19.98
C GLY A 74 16.76 -2.28 19.89
N PHE A 75 16.18 -1.16 19.44
CA PHE A 75 14.74 -1.02 19.23
C PHE A 75 14.39 -1.20 17.76
N ASN A 76 13.48 -2.14 17.46
CA ASN A 76 12.97 -2.42 16.12
C ASN A 76 11.47 -2.14 16.01
N SER A 77 10.78 -1.96 17.15
CA SER A 77 9.36 -1.62 17.17
C SER A 77 9.15 -0.11 17.09
N VAL A 78 8.13 0.34 16.36
CA VAL A 78 7.77 1.77 16.26
C VAL A 78 7.54 2.41 17.64
N PRO A 79 6.84 1.78 18.63
CA PRO A 79 6.74 2.32 19.98
C PRO A 79 8.09 2.53 20.68
N GLY A 80 9.02 1.59 20.53
CA GLY A 80 10.35 1.69 21.12
C GLY A 80 11.15 2.82 20.49
N ILE A 81 11.12 2.91 19.17
CA ILE A 81 11.84 3.91 18.38
C ILE A 81 11.28 5.31 18.64
N PHE A 82 9.95 5.48 18.74
CA PHE A 82 9.34 6.77 19.08
C PHE A 82 9.61 7.17 20.53
N GLY A 83 9.57 6.20 21.45
CA GLY A 83 9.96 6.42 22.85
C GLY A 83 11.40 6.93 22.97
N LEU A 84 12.31 6.39 22.15
CA LEU A 84 13.71 6.80 22.08
C LEU A 84 13.87 8.19 21.45
N ALA A 85 13.27 8.43 20.28
CA ALA A 85 13.29 9.71 19.54
C ALA A 85 12.71 10.88 20.32
N SER A 86 11.81 10.58 21.26
CA SER A 86 11.21 11.55 22.15
C SER A 86 11.95 11.73 23.47
N TYR A 87 13.19 11.21 23.56
CA TYR A 87 14.05 11.38 24.71
C TYR A 87 13.44 10.80 26.01
N GLY A 88 12.80 9.64 25.90
CA GLY A 88 12.18 8.92 27.02
C GLY A 88 10.76 9.33 27.36
N LYS A 89 10.14 10.26 26.61
CA LYS A 89 8.75 10.68 26.84
C LYS A 89 7.76 9.59 26.42
N LYS A 90 7.26 8.83 27.41
CA LYS A 90 6.35 7.68 27.22
C LYS A 90 5.13 7.93 26.32
N ARG A 91 4.61 9.17 26.24
CA ARG A 91 3.47 9.52 25.37
C ARG A 91 3.71 9.16 23.90
N TRP A 92 4.94 9.35 23.43
CA TRP A 92 5.33 9.05 22.05
C TRP A 92 5.42 7.56 21.77
N ALA A 93 5.76 6.75 22.77
CA ALA A 93 5.70 5.29 22.62
C ALA A 93 4.25 4.82 22.40
N TYR A 94 3.28 5.40 23.10
CA TYR A 94 1.86 5.08 22.88
C TYR A 94 1.36 5.57 21.50
N ILE A 95 1.79 6.74 21.04
CA ILE A 95 1.51 7.18 19.66
C ILE A 95 2.13 6.19 18.66
N GLY A 96 3.35 5.73 18.92
CA GLY A 96 4.01 4.71 18.11
C GLY A 96 3.29 3.35 18.07
N ALA A 97 2.36 3.08 18.98
CA ALA A 97 1.51 1.88 18.92
C ALA A 97 0.65 1.87 17.65
N LEU A 98 0.27 3.05 17.14
CA LEU A 98 -0.40 3.20 15.85
C LEU A 98 0.44 2.63 14.70
N GLY A 99 1.77 2.78 14.73
CA GLY A 99 2.68 2.22 13.72
C GLY A 99 2.83 0.70 13.76
N ALA A 100 2.30 0.03 14.78
CA ALA A 100 2.16 -1.43 14.82
C ALA A 100 0.72 -1.86 14.47
N PHE A 101 -0.27 -1.10 14.95
CA PHE A 101 -1.70 -1.39 14.80
C PHE A 101 -2.24 -1.10 13.40
N LEU A 102 -1.93 0.05 12.81
CA LEU A 102 -2.53 0.46 11.54
C LEU A 102 -2.06 -0.42 10.38
N PRO A 103 -0.75 -0.71 10.20
CA PRO A 103 -0.31 -1.55 9.09
C PRO A 103 -0.92 -2.95 9.15
N VAL A 104 -0.93 -3.60 10.32
CA VAL A 104 -1.56 -4.93 10.45
C VAL A 104 -3.07 -4.87 10.20
N SER A 105 -3.75 -3.79 10.57
CA SER A 105 -5.19 -3.64 10.30
C SER A 105 -5.47 -3.46 8.81
N VAL A 106 -4.60 -2.73 8.09
CA VAL A 106 -4.63 -2.64 6.63
C VAL A 106 -4.44 -4.03 6.01
N SER A 107 -3.47 -4.81 6.52
CA SER A 107 -3.22 -6.16 6.02
C SER A 107 -4.44 -7.08 6.05
N MET A 108 -5.43 -6.82 6.91
CA MET A 108 -6.61 -7.68 7.08
C MET A 108 -7.51 -7.67 5.84
N TYR A 109 -7.80 -6.49 5.29
CA TYR A 109 -8.53 -6.39 4.03
C TYR A 109 -7.62 -6.62 2.83
N TYR A 110 -6.33 -6.27 2.96
CA TYR A 110 -5.38 -6.48 1.89
C TYR A 110 -5.18 -7.96 1.54
N LEU A 111 -5.20 -8.86 2.55
CA LEU A 111 -5.19 -10.32 2.33
C LEU A 111 -6.40 -10.81 1.53
N PHE A 112 -7.56 -10.15 1.67
CA PHE A 112 -8.75 -10.49 0.91
C PHE A 112 -8.62 -10.04 -0.56
N VAL A 113 -8.07 -8.84 -0.79
CA VAL A 113 -7.78 -8.35 -2.14
C VAL A 113 -6.66 -9.16 -2.82
N GLU A 114 -5.64 -9.58 -2.06
CA GLU A 114 -4.59 -10.50 -2.50
C GLU A 114 -5.19 -11.82 -3.00
N ALA A 115 -6.20 -12.35 -2.30
CA ALA A 115 -6.92 -13.54 -2.71
C ALA A 115 -7.72 -13.35 -4.00
N TRP A 116 -8.30 -12.16 -4.24
CA TRP A 116 -8.91 -11.84 -5.54
C TRP A 116 -7.88 -11.91 -6.66
N CYS A 117 -6.71 -11.31 -6.47
CA CYS A 117 -5.64 -11.32 -7.49
C CYS A 117 -5.19 -12.75 -7.81
N LEU A 118 -4.98 -13.57 -6.77
CA LEU A 118 -4.60 -14.97 -6.95
C LEU A 118 -5.69 -15.78 -7.68
N ALA A 119 -6.96 -15.61 -7.29
CA ALA A 119 -8.06 -16.31 -7.91
C ALA A 119 -8.20 -15.95 -9.39
N PHE A 120 -8.13 -14.66 -9.73
CA PHE A 120 -8.14 -14.24 -11.14
C PHE A 120 -6.91 -14.77 -11.89
N ALA A 121 -5.71 -14.76 -11.29
CA ALA A 121 -4.53 -15.33 -11.93
C ALA A 121 -4.71 -16.83 -12.24
N ILE A 122 -5.20 -17.61 -11.27
CA ILE A 122 -5.51 -19.04 -11.47
C ILE A 122 -6.57 -19.21 -12.57
N GLN A 123 -7.58 -18.34 -12.59
CA GLN A 123 -8.64 -18.39 -13.59
C GLN A 123 -8.11 -18.22 -15.00
N TYR A 124 -7.31 -17.18 -15.21
CA TYR A 124 -6.69 -16.92 -16.50
C TYR A 124 -5.70 -18.03 -16.88
N LEU A 125 -4.96 -18.60 -15.93
CA LEU A 125 -3.99 -19.66 -16.24
C LEU A 125 -4.66 -20.98 -16.65
N THR A 126 -5.70 -21.39 -15.93
CA THR A 126 -6.22 -22.76 -15.99
C THR A 126 -7.58 -22.87 -16.66
N GLY A 127 -8.34 -21.78 -16.73
CA GLY A 127 -9.75 -21.80 -17.12
C GLY A 127 -10.67 -22.52 -16.13
N VAL A 128 -10.16 -23.04 -15.00
CA VAL A 128 -10.85 -24.00 -14.13
C VAL A 128 -12.14 -23.47 -13.48
N PHE A 129 -12.31 -22.16 -13.26
CA PHE A 129 -13.61 -21.65 -12.80
C PHE A 129 -14.68 -21.66 -13.90
N ALA A 130 -14.28 -21.68 -15.18
CA ALA A 130 -15.22 -21.91 -16.28
C ALA A 130 -15.82 -23.33 -16.23
N ASP A 131 -15.10 -24.31 -15.67
CA ASP A 131 -15.60 -25.68 -15.46
C ASP A 131 -16.41 -25.83 -14.15
N LEU A 132 -16.31 -24.87 -13.22
CA LEU A 132 -17.03 -24.84 -11.93
C LEU A 132 -18.34 -24.02 -11.99
N GLY A 133 -18.81 -23.66 -13.19
CA GLY A 133 -20.04 -22.88 -13.41
C GLY A 133 -19.87 -21.36 -13.21
N ILE A 134 -18.66 -20.91 -12.91
CA ILE A 134 -18.27 -19.50 -12.88
C ILE A 134 -17.68 -19.15 -14.25
N HIS A 135 -18.57 -18.87 -15.18
CA HIS A 135 -18.16 -18.58 -16.52
C HIS A 135 -17.95 -17.09 -16.75
N LEU A 136 -16.70 -16.67 -17.01
CA LEU A 136 -16.49 -15.40 -17.73
C LEU A 136 -17.23 -15.42 -19.09
N PRO A 137 -17.25 -16.55 -19.86
CA PRO A 137 -17.95 -16.60 -21.15
C PRO A 137 -19.40 -17.13 -21.14
N SER A 138 -19.80 -18.06 -20.26
CA SER A 138 -21.11 -18.73 -20.36
C SER A 138 -22.27 -18.03 -19.65
N PHE A 139 -22.03 -16.86 -19.05
CA PHE A 139 -23.11 -15.88 -18.87
C PHE A 139 -23.47 -15.20 -20.21
N LEU A 140 -22.56 -15.23 -21.21
CA LEU A 140 -22.78 -14.71 -22.57
C LEU A 140 -23.43 -15.74 -23.52
N ALA A 141 -23.47 -17.02 -23.15
CA ALA A 141 -24.05 -18.09 -23.98
C ALA A 141 -25.54 -18.37 -23.68
N GLY A 142 -26.15 -17.62 -22.74
CA GLY A 142 -27.51 -17.87 -22.25
C GLY A 142 -28.63 -17.10 -22.96
N THR A 143 -28.36 -16.27 -23.97
CA THR A 143 -29.41 -15.57 -24.72
C THR A 143 -29.64 -16.21 -26.08
N ASN A 144 -30.72 -16.98 -26.15
CA ASN A 144 -31.27 -17.50 -27.40
C ASN A 144 -31.53 -16.35 -28.40
N GLY A 145 -30.77 -16.32 -29.49
CA GLY A 145 -31.25 -15.79 -30.78
C GLY A 145 -31.44 -14.27 -30.90
N ALA A 146 -30.41 -13.48 -30.63
CA ALA A 146 -30.23 -12.19 -31.28
C ALA A 146 -28.73 -11.94 -31.51
N GLY A 147 -28.35 -11.70 -32.77
CA GLY A 147 -26.97 -11.46 -33.16
C GLY A 147 -26.32 -10.31 -32.38
N PHE A 148 -25.01 -10.43 -32.18
CA PHE A 148 -24.06 -9.38 -31.81
C PHE A 148 -24.62 -8.14 -31.09
N ARG A 149 -24.33 -8.01 -29.79
CA ARG A 149 -24.15 -6.70 -29.14
C ARG A 149 -22.82 -6.71 -28.39
N LEU A 150 -21.93 -5.78 -28.74
CA LEU A 150 -20.88 -5.33 -27.85
C LEU A 150 -21.48 -5.10 -26.45
N GLY A 151 -20.74 -5.47 -25.40
CA GLY A 151 -20.82 -4.80 -24.12
C GLY A 151 -22.10 -5.02 -23.28
N SER A 152 -21.86 -5.23 -22.00
CA SER A 152 -22.17 -4.12 -21.10
C SER A 152 -21.09 -4.09 -20.02
N ALA A 153 -20.57 -2.92 -19.67
CA ALA A 153 -19.72 -2.77 -18.48
C ALA A 153 -20.37 -3.36 -17.20
N GLY A 154 -21.69 -3.60 -17.23
CA GLY A 154 -22.45 -4.23 -16.16
C GLY A 154 -22.16 -5.72 -15.94
N SER A 155 -21.82 -6.51 -16.96
CA SER A 155 -21.66 -7.97 -16.80
C SER A 155 -20.43 -8.35 -15.97
N TYR A 156 -19.29 -7.71 -16.21
CA TYR A 156 -18.08 -7.91 -15.40
C TYR A 156 -18.21 -7.34 -14.00
N SER A 157 -18.88 -6.19 -13.86
CA SER A 157 -19.21 -5.61 -12.56
C SER A 157 -20.10 -6.53 -11.74
N GLN A 158 -21.14 -7.11 -12.36
CA GLN A 158 -22.00 -8.10 -11.71
C GLN A 158 -21.23 -9.36 -11.34
N PHE A 159 -20.39 -9.88 -12.24
CA PHE A 159 -19.53 -11.02 -11.96
C PHE A 159 -18.61 -10.77 -10.76
N PHE A 160 -17.89 -9.65 -10.76
CA PHE A 160 -16.99 -9.31 -9.66
C PHE A 160 -17.75 -9.11 -8.34
N ASN A 161 -18.91 -8.45 -8.38
CA ASN A 161 -19.77 -8.28 -7.20
C ASN A 161 -20.24 -9.63 -6.64
N GLU A 162 -20.60 -10.59 -7.48
CA GLU A 162 -20.95 -11.94 -7.03
C GLU A 162 -19.72 -12.68 -6.48
N PHE A 163 -18.63 -12.71 -7.24
CA PHE A 163 -17.37 -13.36 -6.88
C PHE A 163 -16.83 -12.87 -5.54
N ALA A 164 -16.85 -11.56 -5.33
CA ALA A 164 -16.31 -10.93 -4.14
C ALA A 164 -17.32 -10.88 -2.97
N GLY A 165 -18.56 -11.36 -3.17
CA GLY A 165 -19.58 -11.46 -2.14
C GLY A 165 -20.34 -10.16 -1.85
N ALA A 166 -20.31 -9.19 -2.77
CA ALA A 166 -20.99 -7.91 -2.64
C ALA A 166 -22.53 -8.02 -2.66
N ASN A 167 -23.08 -9.13 -3.17
CA ASN A 167 -24.53 -9.33 -3.30
C ASN A 167 -25.25 -9.61 -1.96
N GLY A 168 -24.51 -9.87 -0.88
CA GLY A 168 -25.10 -10.05 0.44
C GLY A 168 -24.12 -10.59 1.47
N ASN A 169 -24.43 -10.38 2.75
CA ASN A 169 -23.59 -10.86 3.85
C ASN A 169 -23.65 -12.38 3.96
N GLY A 170 -22.49 -13.00 4.19
CA GLY A 170 -22.33 -14.45 4.33
C GLY A 170 -22.42 -15.25 3.03
N THR A 171 -22.55 -14.58 1.87
CA THR A 171 -22.64 -15.21 0.55
C THR A 171 -21.39 -16.04 0.21
N LEU A 172 -20.21 -15.58 0.62
CA LEU A 172 -18.94 -16.30 0.42
C LEU A 172 -18.87 -17.65 1.15
N TYR A 173 -19.76 -17.88 2.12
CA TYR A 173 -19.85 -19.12 2.91
C TYR A 173 -21.03 -20.02 2.50
N ARG A 174 -21.93 -19.58 1.59
CA ARG A 174 -23.19 -20.28 1.27
C ARG A 174 -23.30 -20.57 -0.23
N THR A 175 -23.74 -21.79 -0.58
CA THR A 175 -24.20 -22.17 -1.93
C THR A 175 -25.52 -22.93 -1.86
N ALA A 176 -26.32 -22.85 -2.93
CA ALA A 176 -27.75 -23.18 -2.98
C ALA A 176 -28.16 -24.58 -2.48
N ASP A 177 -27.30 -25.61 -2.56
CA ASP A 177 -27.79 -26.98 -2.43
C ASP A 177 -27.42 -27.75 -1.17
N LEU A 178 -26.49 -27.32 -0.30
CA LEU A 178 -26.23 -27.97 1.01
C LEU A 178 -25.16 -27.20 1.82
N GLY A 179 -25.61 -26.33 2.73
CA GLY A 179 -24.96 -26.04 4.03
C GLY A 179 -23.63 -25.28 4.03
N TRP A 180 -22.53 -25.85 3.51
CA TRP A 180 -21.18 -25.30 3.56
C TRP A 180 -20.35 -25.92 2.43
N LYS A 181 -20.16 -25.21 1.32
CA LYS A 181 -19.10 -25.53 0.36
C LYS A 181 -18.09 -24.39 0.33
N PHE A 182 -16.83 -24.78 0.34
CA PHE A 182 -15.68 -23.90 0.33
C PHE A 182 -15.58 -23.19 -1.03
N THR A 183 -15.88 -21.89 -1.08
CA THR A 183 -15.72 -21.13 -2.32
C THR A 183 -14.23 -21.08 -2.70
N PRO A 184 -13.88 -21.10 -3.99
CA PRO A 184 -12.48 -20.99 -4.38
C PRO A 184 -11.79 -19.71 -3.89
N LEU A 185 -12.56 -18.62 -3.76
CA LEU A 185 -12.08 -17.39 -3.16
C LEU A 185 -11.71 -17.59 -1.68
N LEU A 186 -12.55 -18.26 -0.89
CA LEU A 186 -12.21 -18.57 0.51
C LEU A 186 -10.94 -19.45 0.59
N GLY A 187 -10.76 -20.36 -0.37
CA GLY A 187 -9.51 -21.11 -0.54
C GLY A 187 -8.29 -20.26 -0.82
N CYS A 188 -8.40 -19.30 -1.73
CA CYS A 188 -7.35 -18.34 -2.01
C CYS A 188 -7.06 -17.49 -0.76
N THR A 189 -8.08 -17.03 -0.02
CA THR A 189 -7.91 -16.24 1.21
C THR A 189 -7.14 -17.02 2.27
N ILE A 190 -7.51 -18.30 2.50
CA ILE A 190 -6.80 -19.16 3.45
C ILE A 190 -5.36 -19.41 2.99
N PHE A 191 -5.15 -19.66 1.69
CA PHE A 191 -3.81 -19.81 1.13
C PHE A 191 -2.96 -18.55 1.33
N CYS A 192 -3.46 -17.37 0.96
CA CYS A 192 -2.76 -16.09 1.10
C CYS A 192 -2.41 -15.81 2.57
N LEU A 193 -3.34 -16.06 3.50
CA LEU A 193 -3.09 -15.95 4.94
C LEU A 193 -1.93 -16.86 5.36
N PHE A 194 -1.99 -18.16 5.05
CA PHE A 194 -0.92 -19.10 5.43
C PHE A 194 0.41 -18.75 4.75
N PHE A 195 0.38 -18.37 3.49
CA PHE A 195 1.56 -18.05 2.70
C PHE A 195 2.30 -16.83 3.27
N ASN A 196 1.59 -15.74 3.53
CA ASN A 196 2.17 -14.54 4.14
C ASN A 196 2.76 -14.83 5.52
N TYR A 197 1.98 -15.47 6.39
CA TYR A 197 2.44 -15.77 7.74
C TYR A 197 3.58 -16.78 7.78
N TYR A 198 3.64 -17.71 6.81
CA TYR A 198 4.77 -18.60 6.62
C TYR A 198 6.05 -17.84 6.25
N LEU A 199 5.97 -16.88 5.32
CA LEU A 199 7.11 -16.05 4.93
C LEU A 199 7.60 -15.21 6.12
N ILE A 200 6.70 -14.58 6.87
CA ILE A 200 7.07 -13.79 8.06
C ILE A 200 7.66 -14.65 9.18
N TYR A 201 7.13 -15.88 9.34
CA TYR A 201 7.66 -16.87 10.27
C TYR A 201 9.13 -17.22 9.98
N ARG A 202 9.54 -17.23 8.70
CA ARG A 202 10.93 -17.47 8.29
C ARG A 202 11.89 -16.31 8.59
N GLY A 203 11.37 -15.18 9.07
CA GLY A 203 12.17 -14.02 9.45
C GLY A 203 12.54 -13.12 8.27
N ILE A 204 13.30 -12.07 8.55
CA ILE A 204 13.60 -11.02 7.57
C ILE A 204 14.43 -11.56 6.40
N THR A 205 15.54 -12.25 6.67
CA THR A 205 16.45 -12.70 5.60
C THR A 205 15.92 -13.90 4.81
N LYS A 206 15.38 -14.91 5.51
CA LYS A 206 14.97 -16.19 4.88
C LYS A 206 13.51 -16.20 4.42
N GLY A 207 12.74 -15.19 4.79
CA GLY A 207 11.34 -15.01 4.45
C GLY A 207 11.16 -13.83 3.51
N ILE A 208 11.07 -12.63 4.11
CA ILE A 208 10.75 -11.37 3.40
C ILE A 208 11.77 -11.09 2.28
N GLU A 209 13.05 -10.98 2.62
CA GLU A 209 14.11 -10.67 1.64
C GLU A 209 14.22 -11.73 0.55
N ALA A 210 14.15 -13.01 0.91
CA ALA A 210 14.23 -14.11 -0.04
C ALA A 210 13.09 -14.07 -1.05
N PHE A 211 11.86 -13.77 -0.59
CA PHE A 211 10.70 -13.63 -1.46
C PHE A 211 10.82 -12.37 -2.34
N CYS A 212 11.11 -11.20 -1.77
CA CYS A 212 11.20 -9.95 -2.54
C CYS A 212 12.31 -9.95 -3.59
N LYS A 213 13.42 -10.68 -3.37
CA LYS A 213 14.47 -10.87 -4.39
C LYS A 213 13.99 -11.60 -5.65
N VAL A 214 12.92 -12.38 -5.55
CA VAL A 214 12.33 -13.12 -6.67
C VAL A 214 11.09 -12.38 -7.18
N ALA A 215 10.19 -11.98 -6.28
CA ALA A 215 8.93 -11.35 -6.61
C ALA A 215 9.12 -10.01 -7.33
N MET A 216 10.06 -9.15 -6.89
CA MET A 216 10.24 -7.82 -7.49
C MET A 216 10.75 -7.87 -8.93
N PRO A 217 11.81 -8.65 -9.27
CA PRO A 217 12.18 -8.83 -10.67
C PRO A 217 11.08 -9.50 -11.50
N MET A 218 10.37 -10.49 -10.93
CA MET A 218 9.29 -11.18 -11.65
C MET A 218 8.13 -10.23 -11.97
N LEU A 219 7.76 -9.36 -11.04
CA LEU A 219 6.79 -8.28 -11.23
C LEU A 219 7.19 -7.38 -12.40
N LEU A 220 8.46 -6.93 -12.46
CA LEU A 220 8.97 -6.13 -13.57
C LEU A 220 8.96 -6.88 -14.90
N VAL A 221 9.28 -8.17 -14.91
CA VAL A 221 9.21 -8.98 -16.13
C VAL A 221 7.77 -9.08 -16.63
N CYS A 222 6.81 -9.37 -15.74
CA CYS A 222 5.39 -9.42 -16.08
C CYS A 222 4.91 -8.07 -16.64
N SER A 223 5.24 -6.95 -16.00
CA SER A 223 4.83 -5.62 -16.45
C SER A 223 5.41 -5.27 -17.82
N LEU A 224 6.68 -5.57 -18.06
CA LEU A 224 7.34 -5.32 -19.34
C LEU A 224 6.77 -6.16 -20.48
N LEU A 225 6.45 -7.44 -20.22
CA LEU A 225 5.79 -8.30 -21.22
C LEU A 225 4.41 -7.77 -21.60
N ILE A 226 3.62 -7.32 -20.62
CA ILE A 226 2.33 -6.69 -20.86
C ILE A 226 2.52 -5.37 -21.62
N LEU A 227 3.50 -4.55 -21.23
CA LEU A 227 3.79 -3.28 -21.90
C LEU A 227 4.15 -3.47 -23.37
N VAL A 228 5.06 -4.38 -23.68
CA VAL A 228 5.42 -4.70 -25.07
C VAL A 228 4.18 -5.16 -25.85
N ARG A 229 3.31 -5.95 -25.23
CA ARG A 229 2.06 -6.36 -25.86
C ARG A 229 1.15 -5.17 -26.14
N VAL A 230 0.90 -4.33 -25.15
CA VAL A 230 0.03 -3.16 -25.28
C VAL A 230 0.55 -2.22 -26.38
N LEU A 231 1.86 -2.00 -26.44
CA LEU A 231 2.50 -1.16 -27.47
C LEU A 231 2.47 -1.75 -28.88
N THR A 232 2.24 -3.05 -29.02
CA THR A 232 2.24 -3.76 -30.32
C THR A 232 0.83 -4.11 -30.79
N LEU A 233 -0.20 -3.77 -30.02
CA LEU A 233 -1.58 -3.98 -30.42
C LEU A 233 -1.98 -2.97 -31.49
N PRO A 234 -2.58 -3.42 -32.61
CA PRO A 234 -3.21 -2.51 -33.55
C PRO A 234 -4.47 -1.93 -32.90
N ASP A 235 -4.84 -0.72 -33.32
CA ASP A 235 -6.13 -0.14 -32.98
C ASP A 235 -7.25 -1.08 -33.49
N PRO A 236 -8.10 -1.62 -32.60
CA PRO A 236 -9.12 -2.60 -32.97
C PRO A 236 -10.22 -2.01 -33.86
N THR A 237 -10.31 -0.68 -33.94
CA THR A 237 -11.33 0.03 -34.73
C THR A 237 -10.86 0.37 -36.15
N VAL A 238 -9.56 0.23 -36.42
CA VAL A 238 -8.99 0.42 -37.76
C VAL A 238 -9.33 -0.80 -38.61
N THR A 239 -10.11 -0.59 -39.66
CA THR A 239 -10.50 -1.61 -40.64
C THR A 239 -10.19 -1.11 -42.05
N PRO A 240 -10.14 -1.99 -43.08
CA PRO A 240 -10.00 -1.55 -44.47
C PRO A 240 -11.10 -0.56 -44.90
N GLU A 241 -12.28 -0.65 -44.28
CA GLU A 241 -13.43 0.23 -44.52
C GLU A 241 -13.38 1.54 -43.71
N ASN A 242 -12.71 1.52 -42.54
CA ASN A 242 -12.42 2.70 -41.72
C ASN A 242 -10.93 2.77 -41.35
N PRO A 243 -10.06 3.22 -42.26
CA PRO A 243 -8.61 3.26 -42.03
C PRO A 243 -8.18 4.30 -40.98
N ALA A 244 -9.08 5.24 -40.63
CA ALA A 244 -8.83 6.26 -39.60
C ALA A 244 -9.16 5.78 -38.18
N GLY A 245 -9.83 4.63 -38.02
CA GLY A 245 -10.32 4.15 -36.72
C GLY A 245 -11.48 5.01 -36.18
N ILE A 246 -11.94 4.68 -34.98
CA ILE A 246 -12.92 5.48 -34.24
C ILE A 246 -12.12 6.39 -33.30
N PRO A 247 -12.32 7.72 -33.33
CA PRO A 247 -11.67 8.63 -32.40
C PRO A 247 -11.90 8.21 -30.94
N GLY A 248 -10.84 8.21 -30.12
CA GLY A 248 -10.92 7.80 -28.72
C GLY A 248 -10.71 6.31 -28.48
N HIS A 249 -10.30 5.55 -29.50
CA HIS A 249 -10.00 4.11 -29.42
C HIS A 249 -8.56 3.74 -29.82
N SER A 250 -7.65 4.72 -29.89
CA SER A 250 -6.23 4.44 -30.09
C SER A 250 -5.44 4.39 -28.78
N PHE A 251 -4.29 3.71 -28.79
CA PHE A 251 -3.35 3.75 -27.66
C PHE A 251 -2.88 5.18 -27.34
N LEU A 252 -2.73 6.02 -28.37
CA LEU A 252 -2.36 7.42 -28.21
C LEU A 252 -3.47 8.25 -27.57
N ASP A 253 -4.75 7.98 -27.86
CA ASP A 253 -5.87 8.61 -27.18
C ASP A 253 -5.86 8.25 -25.69
N GLY A 254 -5.53 6.99 -25.39
CA GLY A 254 -5.36 6.50 -24.02
C GLY A 254 -4.23 7.19 -23.26
N LEU A 255 -3.08 7.40 -23.92
CA LEU A 255 -2.00 8.24 -23.37
C LEU A 255 -2.44 9.71 -23.25
N GLY A 256 -3.17 10.24 -24.22
CA GLY A 256 -3.69 11.60 -24.18
C GLY A 256 -4.61 11.83 -22.97
N PHE A 257 -5.49 10.86 -22.69
CA PHE A 257 -6.44 10.93 -21.58
C PHE A 257 -5.77 11.10 -20.21
N MET A 258 -4.60 10.46 -20.02
CA MET A 258 -3.92 10.45 -18.73
C MET A 258 -2.72 11.41 -18.65
N TRP A 259 -2.10 11.83 -19.77
CA TRP A 259 -0.90 12.69 -19.77
C TRP A 259 -1.10 14.06 -20.41
N ASN A 260 -2.19 14.32 -21.13
CA ASN A 260 -2.40 15.67 -21.65
C ASN A 260 -2.64 16.65 -20.48
N PRO A 261 -1.92 17.78 -20.44
CA PRO A 261 -1.96 18.73 -19.33
C PRO A 261 -3.27 19.52 -19.25
N SER A 262 -4.10 19.45 -20.29
CA SER A 262 -5.43 20.06 -20.34
C SER A 262 -6.41 19.05 -20.89
N GLN A 263 -7.55 18.90 -20.23
CA GLN A 263 -8.67 18.11 -20.72
C GLN A 263 -9.66 19.00 -21.51
N PRO A 264 -10.51 18.40 -22.37
CA PRO A 264 -11.51 19.15 -23.11
C PRO A 264 -12.36 20.04 -22.18
N GLY A 265 -12.36 21.35 -22.44
CA GLY A 265 -13.16 22.32 -21.68
C GLY A 265 -12.53 22.85 -20.38
N LYS A 266 -11.32 22.44 -20.00
CA LYS A 266 -10.56 23.03 -18.88
C LYS A 266 -9.15 23.40 -19.30
N THR A 267 -8.68 24.58 -18.88
CA THR A 267 -7.26 24.92 -19.03
C THR A 267 -6.43 24.24 -17.95
N LEU A 268 -5.11 24.14 -18.15
CA LEU A 268 -4.18 23.65 -17.14
C LEU A 268 -4.33 24.42 -15.81
N TRP A 269 -4.53 25.74 -15.89
CA TRP A 269 -4.65 26.60 -14.72
C TRP A 269 -5.94 26.37 -13.95
N ASP A 270 -7.04 26.03 -14.63
CA ASP A 270 -8.31 25.67 -13.98
C ASP A 270 -8.14 24.39 -13.14
N SER A 271 -7.44 23.39 -13.67
CA SER A 271 -7.12 22.16 -12.94
C SER A 271 -6.18 22.41 -11.77
N LEU A 272 -5.18 23.29 -11.91
CA LEU A 272 -4.24 23.60 -10.82
C LEU A 272 -4.84 24.50 -9.73
N ALA A 273 -5.88 25.28 -10.06
CA ALA A 273 -6.64 26.08 -9.11
C ALA A 273 -7.59 25.23 -8.25
N ASP A 274 -7.92 24.01 -8.68
CA ASP A 274 -8.78 23.08 -7.95
C ASP A 274 -8.03 22.44 -6.76
N PRO A 275 -8.43 22.73 -5.50
CA PRO A 275 -7.80 22.14 -4.32
C PRO A 275 -7.90 20.61 -4.26
N ASP A 276 -8.93 20.02 -4.88
CA ASP A 276 -9.14 18.58 -4.84
C ASP A 276 -8.05 17.83 -5.62
N VAL A 277 -7.50 18.44 -6.68
CA VAL A 277 -6.37 17.87 -7.44
C VAL A 277 -5.12 17.77 -6.57
N TRP A 278 -4.81 18.79 -5.78
CA TRP A 278 -3.66 18.79 -4.86
C TRP A 278 -3.84 17.81 -3.70
N LEU A 279 -5.07 17.73 -3.16
CA LEU A 279 -5.41 16.78 -2.10
C LEU A 279 -5.29 15.34 -2.60
N ALA A 280 -5.84 15.04 -3.78
CA ALA A 280 -5.78 13.71 -4.39
C ALA A 280 -4.33 13.31 -4.72
N ALA A 281 -3.55 14.22 -5.31
CA ALA A 281 -2.16 13.98 -5.69
C ALA A 281 -1.28 13.69 -4.47
N THR A 282 -1.42 14.49 -3.41
CA THR A 282 -0.69 14.25 -2.17
C THR A 282 -1.10 12.96 -1.51
N SER A 283 -2.40 12.71 -1.40
CA SER A 283 -2.92 11.47 -0.81
C SER A 283 -2.37 10.26 -1.54
N GLN A 284 -2.37 10.29 -2.88
CA GLN A 284 -1.81 9.23 -3.71
C GLN A 284 -0.33 8.99 -3.39
N ILE A 285 0.48 10.04 -3.26
CA ILE A 285 1.91 9.92 -2.89
C ILE A 285 2.12 9.22 -1.54
N PHE A 286 1.31 9.55 -0.53
CA PHE A 286 1.39 8.89 0.78
C PHE A 286 1.08 7.40 0.69
N PHE A 287 0.01 7.06 -0.02
CA PHE A 287 -0.39 5.67 -0.23
C PHE A 287 0.61 4.90 -1.08
N SER A 288 1.25 5.57 -2.05
CA SER A 288 2.15 4.95 -3.01
C SER A 288 3.50 4.60 -2.37
N VAL A 289 4.22 5.57 -1.80
CA VAL A 289 5.58 5.32 -1.26
C VAL A 289 5.52 4.65 0.12
N SER A 290 4.33 4.53 0.70
CA SER A 290 4.09 3.93 2.03
C SER A 290 4.85 4.64 3.16
N VAL A 291 5.13 5.93 2.97
CA VAL A 291 5.77 6.80 3.96
C VAL A 291 4.78 7.21 5.04
N GLY A 292 5.23 7.27 6.29
CA GLY A 292 4.37 7.63 7.42
C GLY A 292 3.60 6.45 8.03
N PHE A 293 3.79 5.23 7.52
CA PHE A 293 3.09 4.02 8.00
C PHE A 293 3.84 3.33 9.14
N GLY A 294 5.07 3.75 9.46
CA GLY A 294 5.94 3.09 10.45
C GLY A 294 6.61 1.79 9.97
N LEU A 295 6.27 1.32 8.76
CA LEU A 295 6.91 0.15 8.14
C LEU A 295 8.38 0.42 7.78
N ILE A 296 8.68 1.59 7.19
CA ILE A 296 10.05 1.95 6.81
C ILE A 296 10.91 2.09 8.06
N VAL A 297 10.38 2.71 9.12
CA VAL A 297 11.04 2.81 10.43
C VAL A 297 11.39 1.41 10.96
N THR A 298 10.44 0.47 10.87
CA THR A 298 10.66 -0.92 11.29
C THR A 298 11.71 -1.61 10.41
N TYR A 299 11.58 -1.56 9.09
CA TYR A 299 12.52 -2.20 8.15
C TYR A 299 13.94 -1.64 8.27
N ALA A 300 14.07 -0.32 8.37
CA ALA A 300 15.35 0.37 8.52
C ALA A 300 16.03 0.06 9.86
N SER A 301 15.29 -0.36 10.89
CA SER A 301 15.90 -0.79 12.18
C SER A 301 16.75 -2.06 12.07
N TYR A 302 16.54 -2.87 11.04
CA TYR A 302 17.29 -4.12 10.80
C TYR A 302 18.49 -3.94 9.85
N VAL A 303 18.80 -2.71 9.42
CA VAL A 303 19.97 -2.45 8.58
C VAL A 303 21.24 -2.36 9.42
N ARG A 304 22.39 -2.57 8.77
CA ARG A 304 23.69 -2.47 9.45
C ARG A 304 24.00 -1.01 9.82
N PRO A 305 24.78 -0.74 10.89
CA PRO A 305 25.03 0.62 11.38
C PRO A 305 25.64 1.60 10.37
N LYS A 306 26.43 1.10 9.41
CA LYS A 306 27.07 1.89 8.35
C LYS A 306 26.51 1.58 6.94
N ALA A 307 25.36 0.92 6.86
CA ALA A 307 24.71 0.67 5.58
C ALA A 307 24.25 1.99 4.97
N ASP A 308 24.48 2.16 3.68
CA ASP A 308 24.01 3.32 2.92
C ASP A 308 22.47 3.33 2.89
N ILE A 309 21.87 4.28 3.62
CA ILE A 309 20.40 4.46 3.66
C ILE A 309 19.92 5.58 2.74
N ALA A 310 20.79 6.54 2.38
CA ALA A 310 20.42 7.67 1.54
C ALA A 310 20.09 7.22 0.11
N LEU A 311 21.04 6.53 -0.55
CA LEU A 311 20.79 6.01 -1.89
C LEU A 311 19.75 4.90 -1.85
N SER A 312 19.80 4.00 -0.85
CA SER A 312 18.84 2.89 -0.74
C SER A 312 17.39 3.36 -0.64
N SER A 313 17.12 4.39 0.18
CA SER A 313 15.79 5.00 0.27
C SER A 313 15.39 5.64 -1.04
N LEU A 314 16.26 6.44 -1.67
CA LEU A 314 15.94 7.11 -2.93
C LEU A 314 15.67 6.09 -4.05
N THR A 315 16.49 5.03 -4.13
CA THR A 315 16.28 3.95 -5.11
C THR A 315 14.94 3.25 -4.89
N ALA A 316 14.56 2.94 -3.65
CA ALA A 316 13.27 2.31 -3.37
C ALA A 316 12.10 3.23 -3.77
N THR A 317 12.16 4.50 -3.38
CA THR A 317 11.15 5.52 -3.69
C THR A 317 11.05 5.80 -5.21
N VAL A 318 12.16 5.91 -5.94
CA VAL A 318 12.14 6.11 -7.41
C VAL A 318 11.70 4.85 -8.15
N SER A 319 12.08 3.65 -7.67
CA SER A 319 11.62 2.39 -8.28
C SER A 319 10.11 2.23 -8.18
N ASN A 320 9.54 2.71 -7.08
CA ASN A 320 8.10 2.79 -6.89
C ASN A 320 7.44 3.69 -7.95
N GLU A 321 7.92 4.92 -8.12
CA GLU A 321 7.40 5.85 -9.13
C GLU A 321 7.56 5.33 -10.56
N PHE A 322 8.65 4.62 -10.85
CA PHE A 322 8.82 3.99 -12.15
C PHE A 322 7.72 2.94 -12.41
N CYS A 323 7.39 2.13 -11.42
CA CYS A 323 6.31 1.14 -11.57
C CYS A 323 4.93 1.79 -11.65
N GLU A 324 4.68 2.84 -10.87
CA GLU A 324 3.40 3.56 -10.83
C GLU A 324 3.17 4.44 -12.06
N VAL A 325 4.08 5.38 -12.32
CA VAL A 325 3.87 6.42 -13.32
C VAL A 325 4.12 5.89 -14.73
N VAL A 326 5.17 5.08 -14.90
CA VAL A 326 5.58 4.59 -16.23
C VAL A 326 4.86 3.29 -16.55
N LEU A 327 5.08 2.23 -15.76
CA LEU A 327 4.55 0.92 -16.11
C LEU A 327 3.03 0.84 -15.96
N ALA A 328 2.51 1.09 -14.76
CA ALA A 328 1.07 1.03 -14.49
C ALA A 328 0.29 2.05 -15.31
N GLY A 329 0.81 3.29 -15.43
CA GLY A 329 0.23 4.27 -16.33
C GLY A 329 -0.01 3.71 -17.73
N MET A 330 1.00 3.06 -18.32
CA MET A 330 0.93 2.62 -19.72
C MET A 330 0.13 1.33 -19.94
N ILE A 331 0.10 0.41 -18.97
CA ILE A 331 -0.52 -0.92 -19.16
C ILE A 331 -1.99 -1.02 -18.72
N ILE A 332 -2.55 0.06 -18.17
CA ILE A 332 -3.90 0.05 -17.57
C ILE A 332 -4.88 0.88 -18.40
N LEU A 333 -4.76 2.21 -18.34
CA LEU A 333 -5.71 3.11 -18.99
C LEU A 333 -5.60 3.11 -20.51
N PRO A 334 -4.39 3.14 -21.10
CA PRO A 334 -4.28 3.13 -22.56
C PRO A 334 -4.94 1.94 -23.24
N PRO A 335 -4.71 0.68 -22.84
CA PRO A 335 -5.44 -0.43 -23.43
C PRO A 335 -6.94 -0.42 -23.07
N ALA A 336 -7.33 0.06 -21.88
CA ALA A 336 -8.75 0.22 -21.55
C ALA A 336 -9.47 1.17 -22.50
N ILE A 337 -8.89 2.33 -22.81
CA ILE A 337 -9.45 3.30 -23.75
C ILE A 337 -9.40 2.75 -25.19
N MET A 338 -8.31 2.11 -25.57
CA MET A 338 -8.16 1.53 -26.90
C MET A 338 -9.29 0.52 -27.23
N PHE A 339 -9.65 -0.34 -26.28
CA PHE A 339 -10.71 -1.34 -26.50
C PHE A 339 -12.11 -0.86 -26.15
N LEU A 340 -12.27 0.04 -25.17
CA LEU A 340 -13.59 0.39 -24.60
C LEU A 340 -14.03 1.83 -24.85
N GLY A 341 -13.13 2.68 -25.35
CA GLY A 341 -13.34 4.12 -25.47
C GLY A 341 -13.36 4.83 -24.11
N THR A 342 -13.38 6.17 -24.12
CA THR A 342 -13.47 6.96 -22.88
C THR A 342 -14.78 6.70 -22.13
N SER A 343 -15.88 6.54 -22.85
CA SER A 343 -17.21 6.25 -22.29
C SER A 343 -17.27 4.90 -21.57
N GLY A 344 -16.45 3.92 -21.97
CA GLY A 344 -16.34 2.64 -21.28
C GLY A 344 -15.61 2.72 -19.93
N VAL A 345 -14.86 3.80 -19.69
CA VAL A 345 -13.95 3.95 -18.54
C VAL A 345 -14.40 5.05 -17.57
N GLU A 346 -15.01 6.15 -18.03
CA GLU A 346 -15.33 7.37 -17.24
C GLU A 346 -16.25 7.14 -16.02
N GLY A 347 -16.95 6.00 -15.94
CA GLY A 347 -17.74 5.60 -14.75
C GLY A 347 -17.07 4.56 -13.83
N ASN A 348 -15.90 4.06 -14.19
CA ASN A 348 -15.24 2.90 -13.56
C ASN A 348 -13.78 3.16 -13.16
N LEU A 349 -13.42 4.42 -12.93
CA LEU A 349 -12.06 4.85 -12.54
C LEU A 349 -11.68 4.49 -11.08
N GLY A 350 -12.59 3.88 -10.33
CA GLY A 350 -12.29 3.37 -8.98
C GLY A 350 -11.30 2.21 -9.03
N MET A 351 -10.40 2.14 -8.03
CA MET A 351 -9.31 1.15 -7.95
C MET A 351 -9.75 -0.29 -8.27
N PHE A 352 -10.80 -0.80 -7.62
CA PHE A 352 -11.27 -2.17 -7.86
C PHE A 352 -12.03 -2.32 -9.16
N SER A 353 -12.79 -1.29 -9.58
CA SER A 353 -13.54 -1.36 -10.84
C SER A 353 -12.61 -1.40 -12.05
N LEU A 354 -11.56 -0.58 -12.05
CA LEU A 354 -10.56 -0.58 -13.12
C LEU A 354 -9.86 -1.94 -13.25
N GLY A 355 -9.43 -2.52 -12.12
CA GLY A 355 -8.70 -3.78 -12.10
C GLY A 355 -9.54 -5.03 -12.37
N PHE A 356 -10.73 -5.11 -11.78
CA PHE A 356 -11.54 -6.34 -11.75
C PHE A 356 -12.80 -6.28 -12.62
N ASN A 357 -13.17 -5.11 -13.15
CA ASN A 357 -14.30 -4.98 -14.10
C ASN A 357 -13.81 -4.60 -15.50
N VAL A 358 -13.01 -3.53 -15.60
CA VAL A 358 -12.59 -2.95 -16.88
C VAL A 358 -11.53 -3.81 -17.58
N LEU A 359 -10.44 -4.16 -16.88
CA LEU A 359 -9.34 -4.91 -17.50
C LEU A 359 -9.71 -6.34 -17.94
N PRO A 360 -10.55 -7.10 -17.22
CA PRO A 360 -11.03 -8.38 -17.74
C PRO A 360 -11.72 -8.27 -19.10
N ASN A 361 -12.49 -7.20 -19.32
CA ASN A 361 -13.11 -6.93 -20.61
C ASN A 361 -12.06 -6.66 -21.70
N VAL A 362 -11.03 -5.88 -21.37
CA VAL A 362 -9.88 -5.63 -22.26
C VAL A 362 -9.20 -6.93 -22.65
N PHE A 363 -8.93 -7.83 -21.69
CA PHE A 363 -8.26 -9.08 -21.97
C PHE A 363 -9.12 -10.02 -22.81
N GLU A 364 -10.44 -10.04 -22.64
CA GLU A 364 -11.33 -10.86 -23.48
C GLU A 364 -11.23 -10.47 -24.97
N GLN A 365 -11.11 -9.17 -25.26
CA GLN A 365 -10.97 -8.67 -26.63
C GLN A 365 -9.54 -8.77 -27.17
N MET A 366 -8.56 -8.96 -26.30
CA MET A 366 -7.15 -9.01 -26.67
C MET A 366 -6.77 -10.39 -27.23
N PRO A 367 -6.10 -10.49 -28.39
CA PRO A 367 -5.54 -11.76 -28.83
C PRO A 367 -4.48 -12.25 -27.85
N PHE A 368 -4.54 -13.54 -27.50
CA PHE A 368 -3.79 -14.13 -26.36
C PHE A 368 -4.12 -13.52 -25.00
N GLY A 369 -5.30 -12.90 -24.86
CA GLY A 369 -5.73 -12.23 -23.65
C GLY A 369 -5.77 -13.13 -22.42
N GLN A 370 -5.95 -14.44 -22.58
CA GLN A 370 -5.82 -15.40 -21.49
C GLN A 370 -4.45 -15.32 -20.80
N PHE A 371 -3.37 -15.33 -21.60
CA PHE A 371 -2.00 -15.27 -21.10
C PHE A 371 -1.68 -13.90 -20.49
N PHE A 372 -2.09 -12.81 -21.13
CA PHE A 372 -1.83 -11.46 -20.62
C PHE A 372 -2.65 -11.13 -19.37
N GLY A 373 -3.90 -11.63 -19.28
CA GLY A 373 -4.69 -11.56 -18.06
C GLY A 373 -4.06 -12.35 -16.92
N PHE A 374 -3.50 -13.54 -17.18
CA PHE A 374 -2.73 -14.28 -16.18
C PHE A 374 -1.52 -13.46 -15.69
N LEU A 375 -0.70 -12.95 -16.61
CA LEU A 375 0.47 -12.14 -16.25
C LEU A 375 0.06 -10.91 -15.42
N PHE A 376 -1.05 -10.27 -15.77
CA PHE A 376 -1.55 -9.08 -15.08
C PHE A 376 -1.98 -9.39 -13.64
N PHE A 377 -2.87 -10.36 -13.45
CA PHE A 377 -3.34 -10.70 -12.10
C PHE A 377 -2.27 -11.38 -11.26
N PHE A 378 -1.35 -12.12 -11.88
CA PHE A 378 -0.19 -12.67 -11.20
C PHE A 378 0.78 -11.57 -10.74
N LEU A 379 1.00 -10.54 -11.56
CA LEU A 379 1.73 -9.33 -11.16
C LEU A 379 1.05 -8.63 -9.97
N LEU A 380 -0.28 -8.46 -10.02
CA LEU A 380 -1.03 -7.85 -8.92
C LEU A 380 -0.92 -8.69 -7.64
N PHE A 381 -0.94 -10.02 -7.76
CA PHE A 381 -0.73 -10.94 -6.65
C PHE A 381 0.68 -10.80 -6.04
N LEU A 382 1.73 -10.75 -6.87
CA LEU A 382 3.10 -10.52 -6.39
C LEU A 382 3.23 -9.20 -5.64
N ALA A 383 2.70 -8.12 -6.21
CA ALA A 383 2.65 -6.80 -5.58
C ALA A 383 1.88 -6.85 -4.25
N ALA A 384 0.77 -7.59 -4.22
CA ALA A 384 -0.06 -7.68 -3.04
C ALA A 384 0.65 -8.41 -1.88
N VAL A 385 1.33 -9.52 -2.17
CA VAL A 385 2.11 -10.27 -1.18
C VAL A 385 3.26 -9.41 -0.63
N THR A 386 4.03 -8.72 -1.48
CA THR A 386 5.16 -7.92 -0.99
C THR A 386 4.72 -6.79 -0.06
N SER A 387 3.57 -6.16 -0.33
CA SER A 387 2.97 -5.17 0.56
C SER A 387 2.44 -5.79 1.85
N SER A 388 1.70 -6.89 1.81
CA SER A 388 1.10 -7.50 3.01
C SER A 388 2.16 -8.01 4.00
N LEU A 389 3.28 -8.55 3.52
CA LEU A 389 4.44 -8.92 4.36
C LEU A 389 4.98 -7.73 5.17
N SER A 390 5.08 -6.56 4.52
CA SER A 390 5.59 -5.34 5.15
C SER A 390 4.65 -4.73 6.18
N MET A 391 3.35 -4.88 5.96
CA MET A 391 2.32 -4.39 6.86
C MET A 391 2.24 -5.18 8.16
N VAL A 392 2.55 -6.48 8.13
CA VAL A 392 2.48 -7.33 9.32
C VAL A 392 3.75 -7.23 10.19
N GLN A 393 4.91 -6.98 9.59
CA GLN A 393 6.21 -6.98 10.30
C GLN A 393 6.30 -5.99 11.49
N PRO A 394 5.78 -4.74 11.44
CA PRO A 394 5.77 -3.81 12.58
C PRO A 394 5.08 -4.37 13.83
N SER A 395 3.95 -5.07 13.65
CA SER A 395 3.25 -5.74 14.74
C SER A 395 4.08 -6.87 15.34
N VAL A 396 4.67 -7.72 14.49
CA VAL A 396 5.53 -8.83 14.92
C VAL A 396 6.75 -8.31 15.69
N ALA A 397 7.36 -7.21 15.21
CA ALA A 397 8.48 -6.56 15.87
C ALA A 397 8.11 -6.07 17.28
N LEU A 398 6.95 -5.42 17.45
CA LEU A 398 6.47 -4.99 18.76
C LEU A 398 6.18 -6.17 19.71
N LEU A 399 5.55 -7.24 19.23
CA LEU A 399 5.25 -8.39 20.09
C LEU A 399 6.54 -9.14 20.50
N GLU A 400 7.48 -9.29 19.58
CA GLU A 400 8.77 -9.95 19.84
C GLU A 400 9.67 -9.14 20.79
N GLU A 401 9.67 -7.82 20.63
CA GLU A 401 10.45 -6.88 21.45
C GLU A 401 9.77 -6.52 22.78
N GLY A 402 8.46 -6.38 22.81
CA GLY A 402 7.70 -5.92 23.96
C GLY A 402 7.32 -7.03 24.93
N LEU A 403 6.87 -8.18 24.40
CA LEU A 403 6.42 -9.31 25.23
C LEU A 403 7.48 -10.38 25.44
N HIS A 404 8.54 -10.41 24.61
CA HIS A 404 9.59 -11.45 24.62
C HIS A 404 9.06 -12.88 24.43
N VAL A 405 7.91 -13.04 23.77
CA VAL A 405 7.31 -14.36 23.50
C VAL A 405 8.00 -15.11 22.35
N GLY A 406 8.96 -14.46 21.67
CA GLY A 406 9.72 -15.00 20.54
C GLY A 406 8.93 -15.00 19.23
N ARG A 407 9.65 -15.01 18.10
CA ARG A 407 9.07 -14.88 16.74
C ARG A 407 7.86 -15.78 16.49
N LYS A 408 7.94 -17.08 16.83
CA LYS A 408 6.85 -18.03 16.56
C LYS A 408 5.52 -17.62 17.17
N ARG A 409 5.54 -17.17 18.44
CA ARG A 409 4.34 -16.75 19.16
C ARG A 409 3.88 -15.38 18.69
N SER A 410 4.81 -14.45 18.41
CA SER A 410 4.47 -13.14 17.84
C SER A 410 3.73 -13.29 16.51
N VAL A 411 4.26 -14.09 15.59
CA VAL A 411 3.64 -14.35 14.27
C VAL A 411 2.28 -15.02 14.42
N CYS A 412 2.14 -16.00 15.31
CA CYS A 412 0.85 -16.64 15.58
C CYS A 412 -0.19 -15.66 16.15
N LEU A 413 0.19 -14.82 17.12
CA LEU A 413 -0.69 -13.81 17.70
C LEU A 413 -1.17 -12.81 16.65
N THR A 414 -0.26 -12.26 15.85
CA THR A 414 -0.61 -11.35 14.76
C THR A 414 -1.50 -12.06 13.72
N GLY A 415 -1.22 -13.33 13.42
CA GLY A 415 -2.01 -14.17 12.52
C GLY A 415 -3.43 -14.39 12.97
N VAL A 416 -3.66 -14.65 14.26
CA VAL A 416 -5.00 -14.74 14.83
C VAL A 416 -5.75 -13.42 14.66
N PHE A 417 -5.12 -12.28 14.93
CA PHE A 417 -5.73 -10.97 14.70
C PHE A 417 -6.11 -10.74 13.24
N SER A 418 -5.20 -11.00 12.30
CA SER A 418 -5.49 -10.86 10.86
C SER A 418 -6.58 -11.81 10.40
N THR A 419 -6.64 -13.02 10.95
CA THR A 419 -7.68 -14.02 10.63
C THR A 419 -9.05 -13.53 11.08
N ILE A 420 -9.18 -12.98 12.28
CA ILE A 420 -10.46 -12.45 12.78
C ILE A 420 -10.93 -11.31 11.87
N GLY A 421 -10.04 -10.37 11.50
CA GLY A 421 -10.37 -9.29 10.57
C GLY A 421 -10.81 -9.81 9.20
N ALA A 422 -10.08 -10.78 8.64
CA ALA A 422 -10.42 -11.40 7.36
C ALA A 422 -11.79 -12.11 7.41
N VAL A 423 -12.12 -12.79 8.51
CA VAL A 423 -13.43 -13.45 8.70
C VAL A 423 -14.56 -12.42 8.76
N ILE A 424 -14.37 -11.30 9.48
CA ILE A 424 -15.34 -10.19 9.52
C ILE A 424 -15.58 -9.67 8.10
N LEU A 425 -14.53 -9.42 7.33
CA LEU A 425 -14.64 -8.92 5.96
C LEU A 425 -15.31 -9.90 5.00
N CYS A 426 -14.95 -11.17 5.07
CA CYS A 426 -15.58 -12.22 4.26
C CYS A 426 -17.06 -12.44 4.64
N HIS A 427 -17.43 -12.20 5.89
CA HIS A 427 -18.83 -12.31 6.34
C HIS A 427 -19.65 -11.09 5.97
N PHE A 428 -19.13 -9.89 6.21
CA PHE A 428 -19.81 -8.63 5.95
C PHE A 428 -19.39 -8.03 4.60
N SER A 429 -19.42 -8.85 3.54
CA SER A 429 -18.98 -8.47 2.20
C SER A 429 -20.01 -7.66 1.40
N SER A 430 -21.26 -7.54 1.89
CA SER A 430 -22.35 -6.86 1.18
C SER A 430 -21.96 -5.43 0.79
N GLY A 431 -22.07 -5.11 -0.51
CA GLY A 431 -21.70 -3.82 -1.08
C GLY A 431 -20.26 -3.38 -0.82
N MET A 432 -19.37 -4.29 -0.38
CA MET A 432 -18.03 -3.97 0.12
C MET A 432 -18.03 -2.97 1.29
N TYR A 433 -19.14 -2.85 2.01
CA TYR A 433 -19.32 -1.80 3.01
C TYR A 433 -18.37 -1.96 4.22
N ALA A 434 -18.17 -3.19 4.70
CA ALA A 434 -17.22 -3.44 5.79
C ALA A 434 -15.77 -3.15 5.35
N LEU A 435 -15.40 -3.52 4.12
CA LEU A 435 -14.09 -3.21 3.55
C LEU A 435 -13.87 -1.70 3.45
N GLY A 436 -14.84 -0.97 2.91
CA GLY A 436 -14.79 0.49 2.83
C GLY A 436 -14.70 1.15 4.20
N THR A 437 -15.42 0.62 5.20
CA THR A 437 -15.33 1.11 6.59
C THR A 437 -13.94 0.85 7.19
N PHE A 438 -13.35 -0.34 6.97
CA PHE A 438 -11.98 -0.64 7.37
C PHE A 438 -11.01 0.36 6.72
N ASP A 439 -11.03 0.46 5.40
CA ASP A 439 -10.12 1.31 4.63
C ASP A 439 -10.24 2.79 5.02
N PHE A 440 -11.45 3.28 5.29
CA PHE A 440 -11.63 4.63 5.81
C PHE A 440 -10.87 4.86 7.13
N TRP A 441 -11.11 4.02 8.14
CA TRP A 441 -10.57 4.26 9.48
C TRP A 441 -9.05 4.02 9.56
N VAL A 442 -8.55 2.98 8.89
CA VAL A 442 -7.13 2.64 8.97
C VAL A 442 -6.33 3.22 7.83
N GLY A 443 -6.84 3.15 6.60
CA GLY A 443 -6.20 3.65 5.37
C GLY A 443 -6.20 5.17 5.30
N ASN A 444 -7.39 5.78 5.36
CA ASN A 444 -7.57 7.22 5.12
C ASN A 444 -7.41 8.08 6.38
N PHE A 445 -7.89 7.64 7.53
CA PHE A 445 -7.80 8.44 8.76
C PHE A 445 -6.54 8.12 9.58
N GLY A 446 -6.39 6.87 10.01
CA GLY A 446 -5.38 6.47 10.97
C GLY A 446 -3.95 6.68 10.47
N LEU A 447 -3.66 6.32 9.21
CA LEU A 447 -2.32 6.47 8.64
C LEU A 447 -1.90 7.94 8.48
N PHE A 448 -2.82 8.84 8.16
CA PHE A 448 -2.54 10.28 8.14
C PHE A 448 -2.23 10.83 9.54
N VAL A 449 -2.97 10.37 10.56
CA VAL A 449 -2.70 10.71 11.97
C VAL A 449 -1.29 10.25 12.36
N LEU A 450 -0.95 9.01 12.06
CA LEU A 450 0.39 8.47 12.35
C LEU A 450 1.48 9.25 11.60
N ALA A 451 1.33 9.47 10.30
CA ALA A 451 2.28 10.20 9.47
C ALA A 451 2.52 11.62 10.01
N THR A 452 1.46 12.31 10.44
CA THR A 452 1.55 13.66 11.01
C THR A 452 2.36 13.67 12.30
N PHE A 453 2.03 12.79 13.25
CA PHE A 453 2.77 12.69 14.51
C PHE A 453 4.22 12.27 14.30
N GLN A 454 4.46 11.32 13.40
CA GLN A 454 5.81 10.85 13.10
C GLN A 454 6.67 11.94 12.49
N THR A 455 6.14 12.66 11.50
CA THR A 455 6.86 13.76 10.85
C THR A 455 7.18 14.85 11.86
N PHE A 456 6.22 15.20 12.73
CA PHE A 456 6.43 16.16 13.81
C PHE A 456 7.50 15.70 14.80
N LEU A 457 7.46 14.44 15.23
CA LEU A 457 8.46 13.84 16.11
C LEU A 457 9.86 13.97 15.51
N ILE A 458 10.04 13.62 14.23
CA ILE A 458 11.35 13.68 13.58
C ILE A 458 11.81 15.12 13.37
N ALA A 459 10.95 15.99 12.85
CA ALA A 459 11.31 17.35 12.47
C ALA A 459 11.56 18.28 13.68
N TRP A 460 10.77 18.13 14.74
CA TRP A 460 10.73 19.09 15.86
C TRP A 460 11.27 18.56 17.18
N ILE A 461 11.13 17.26 17.44
CA ILE A 461 11.56 16.67 18.71
C ILE A 461 12.93 16.02 18.55
N TRP A 462 13.05 14.98 17.72
CA TRP A 462 14.33 14.32 17.48
C TRP A 462 15.31 15.24 16.72
N GLY A 463 14.79 16.08 15.84
CA GLY A 463 15.52 17.15 15.19
C GLY A 463 16.13 16.77 13.84
N THR A 464 16.05 17.71 12.90
CA THR A 464 16.52 17.52 11.52
C THR A 464 18.04 17.39 11.40
N LYS A 465 18.81 17.90 12.37
CA LYS A 465 20.25 17.71 12.44
C LYS A 465 20.61 16.25 12.73
N ASN A 466 19.94 15.64 13.71
CA ASN A 466 20.12 14.23 14.05
C ASN A 466 19.75 13.33 12.87
N MET A 467 18.64 13.66 12.20
CA MET A 467 18.25 13.01 10.94
C MET A 467 19.34 13.13 9.86
N GLN A 468 19.84 14.34 9.56
CA GLN A 468 20.85 14.56 8.52
C GLN A 468 22.17 13.86 8.83
N ASN A 469 22.60 13.91 10.09
CA ASN A 469 23.82 13.25 10.56
C ASN A 469 23.72 11.74 10.36
N GLU A 470 22.60 11.15 10.80
CA GLU A 470 22.35 9.74 10.56
C GLU A 470 22.31 9.46 9.05
N LEU A 471 21.49 10.16 8.26
CA LEU A 471 21.40 9.98 6.80
C LEU A 471 22.75 9.98 6.08
N SER A 472 23.71 10.77 6.55
CA SER A 472 25.05 10.91 5.96
C SER A 472 26.01 9.75 6.27
N VAL A 473 25.76 8.96 7.34
CA VAL A 473 26.64 7.84 7.72
C VAL A 473 26.56 6.72 6.69
N GLY A 474 27.69 6.46 6.04
CA GLY A 474 27.82 5.41 5.01
C GLY A 474 27.14 5.75 3.68
N ALA A 475 26.67 6.99 3.51
CA ALA A 475 25.94 7.42 2.33
C ALA A 475 26.83 7.42 1.08
N LYS A 476 26.33 6.83 -0.02
CA LYS A 476 27.01 6.87 -1.33
C LYS A 476 26.66 8.10 -2.15
N ILE A 477 25.57 8.76 -1.80
CA ILE A 477 25.16 10.06 -2.34
C ILE A 477 25.20 11.08 -1.23
N GLN A 478 25.54 12.33 -1.54
CA GLN A 478 25.47 13.42 -0.57
C GLN A 478 24.02 13.91 -0.47
N PRO A 479 23.33 13.71 0.66
CA PRO A 479 21.96 14.19 0.80
C PRO A 479 21.97 15.73 0.85
N PRO A 480 21.07 16.41 0.12
CA PRO A 480 20.99 17.87 0.15
C PRO A 480 20.81 18.41 1.57
N ALA A 481 21.59 19.43 1.95
CA ALA A 481 21.50 20.03 3.28
C ALA A 481 20.14 20.69 3.57
N CYS A 482 19.41 21.07 2.52
CA CYS A 482 18.08 21.66 2.62
C CYS A 482 17.00 20.65 3.01
N ILE A 483 17.23 19.33 2.94
CA ILE A 483 16.15 18.37 3.15
C ILE A 483 15.57 18.43 4.57
N GLY A 484 16.42 18.65 5.58
CA GLY A 484 15.95 18.87 6.95
C GLY A 484 15.06 20.12 7.06
N TRP A 485 15.40 21.18 6.32
CA TRP A 485 14.59 22.39 6.27
C TRP A 485 13.26 22.15 5.55
N VAL A 486 13.27 21.45 4.42
CA VAL A 486 12.04 21.06 3.68
C VAL A 486 11.13 20.22 4.58
N LEU A 487 11.66 19.20 5.25
CA LEU A 487 10.87 18.35 6.16
C LEU A 487 10.17 19.18 7.25
N LYS A 488 10.91 20.10 7.88
CA LYS A 488 10.44 20.86 9.03
C LYS A 488 9.47 21.99 8.68
N TYR A 489 9.73 22.72 7.60
CA TYR A 489 9.01 23.95 7.26
C TYR A 489 8.08 23.82 6.07
N ILE A 490 8.22 22.77 5.25
CA ILE A 490 7.34 22.50 4.11
C ILE A 490 6.53 21.24 4.37
N SER A 491 7.17 20.07 4.51
CA SER A 491 6.46 18.79 4.58
C SER A 491 5.56 18.68 5.82
N THR A 492 6.06 19.08 7.00
CA THR A 492 5.29 18.98 8.25
C THR A 492 4.06 19.89 8.24
N PRO A 493 4.16 21.20 7.95
CA PRO A 493 2.97 22.05 7.89
C PRO A 493 2.01 21.64 6.77
N TYR A 494 2.53 21.25 5.61
CA TYR A 494 1.70 20.79 4.49
C TYR A 494 0.84 19.58 4.87
N LEU A 495 1.45 18.59 5.55
CA LEU A 495 0.76 17.42 6.09
C LEU A 495 -0.36 17.79 7.07
N ILE A 496 -0.06 18.70 8.00
CA ILE A 496 -1.03 19.16 8.99
C ILE A 496 -2.20 19.88 8.30
N LEU A 497 -1.92 20.75 7.32
CA LEU A 497 -2.94 21.50 6.59
C LEU A 497 -3.85 20.57 5.78
N ILE A 498 -3.27 19.61 5.06
CA ILE A 498 -4.04 18.61 4.31
C ILE A 498 -4.89 17.76 5.23
N PHE A 499 -4.35 17.33 6.37
CA PHE A 499 -5.12 16.56 7.33
C PHE A 499 -6.29 17.37 7.90
N ILE A 500 -6.08 18.64 8.25
CA ILE A 500 -7.15 19.54 8.72
C ILE A 500 -8.21 19.73 7.64
N PHE A 501 -7.80 19.98 6.40
CA PHE A 501 -8.71 20.18 5.27
C PHE A 501 -9.52 18.91 4.98
N TRP A 502 -8.85 17.75 4.99
CA TRP A 502 -9.50 16.44 4.83
C TRP A 502 -10.52 16.19 5.94
N VAL A 503 -10.15 16.41 7.20
CA VAL A 503 -11.08 16.27 8.35
C VAL A 503 -12.27 17.23 8.18
N TRP A 504 -12.02 18.48 7.79
CA TRP A 504 -13.09 19.45 7.56
C TRP A 504 -14.06 18.98 6.47
N LYS A 505 -13.55 18.48 5.34
CA LYS A 505 -14.35 17.95 4.22
C LYS A 505 -15.17 16.71 4.61
N GLU A 506 -14.54 15.76 5.30
CA GLU A 506 -15.15 14.46 5.65
C GLU A 506 -16.03 14.50 6.92
N SER A 507 -15.83 15.50 7.79
CA SER A 507 -16.54 15.60 9.08
C SER A 507 -18.03 15.91 8.98
N GLY A 508 -18.51 16.43 7.84
CA GLY A 508 -19.87 16.97 7.69
C GLY A 508 -21.00 15.94 7.55
N THR A 509 -20.72 14.73 7.09
CA THR A 509 -21.75 13.72 6.75
C THR A 509 -21.40 12.31 7.21
N TYR A 510 -20.12 11.92 7.12
CA TYR A 510 -19.70 10.53 7.21
C TYR A 510 -19.73 9.95 8.65
N PHE A 511 -19.29 10.72 9.66
CA PHE A 511 -19.22 10.25 11.05
C PHE A 511 -20.60 9.95 11.66
N GLY A 512 -21.64 10.69 11.24
CA GLY A 512 -23.00 10.51 11.76
C GLY A 512 -23.73 9.30 11.18
N GLU A 513 -23.39 8.90 9.95
CA GLU A 513 -24.04 7.79 9.23
C GLU A 513 -23.42 6.44 9.61
N ILE A 514 -22.08 6.36 9.69
CA ILE A 514 -21.36 5.13 10.12
C ILE A 514 -21.74 4.70 11.53
N LEU A 515 -21.94 5.65 12.45
CA LEU A 515 -22.29 5.31 13.83
C LEU A 515 -23.69 4.68 13.97
N LYS A 516 -24.53 4.72 12.93
CA LYS A 516 -25.89 4.15 12.95
C LYS A 516 -25.98 2.79 12.28
N ASP A 517 -25.01 2.42 11.45
CA ASP A 517 -25.03 1.13 10.75
C ASP A 517 -24.42 -0.01 11.62
N PRO A 518 -25.12 -1.15 11.78
CA PRO A 518 -24.62 -2.25 12.63
C PRO A 518 -23.30 -2.87 12.15
N VAL A 519 -23.08 -2.96 10.83
CA VAL A 519 -21.84 -3.53 10.26
C VAL A 519 -20.68 -2.59 10.54
N ALA A 520 -20.88 -1.30 10.33
CA ALA A 520 -19.91 -0.28 10.68
C ALA A 520 -19.53 -0.30 12.17
N GLN A 521 -20.52 -0.44 13.07
CA GLN A 521 -20.26 -0.56 14.51
C GLN A 521 -19.41 -1.78 14.87
N ILE A 522 -19.65 -2.93 14.23
CA ILE A 522 -18.84 -4.15 14.43
C ILE A 522 -17.39 -3.90 13.99
N VAL A 523 -17.20 -3.32 12.80
CA VAL A 523 -15.86 -2.99 12.27
C VAL A 523 -15.13 -2.03 13.20
N VAL A 524 -15.78 -0.91 13.57
CA VAL A 524 -15.18 0.10 14.46
C VAL A 524 -14.89 -0.49 15.84
N GLY A 525 -15.80 -1.29 16.39
CA GLY A 525 -15.60 -1.99 17.67
C GLY A 525 -14.39 -2.92 17.65
N PHE A 526 -14.22 -3.67 16.57
CA PHE A 526 -13.05 -4.55 16.38
C PHE A 526 -11.74 -3.74 16.22
N LEU A 527 -11.76 -2.65 15.47
CA LEU A 527 -10.61 -1.75 15.32
C LEU A 527 -10.22 -1.10 16.65
N LEU A 528 -11.19 -0.63 17.44
CA LEU A 528 -10.95 -0.06 18.77
C LEU A 528 -10.39 -1.11 19.73
N PHE A 529 -10.95 -2.32 19.74
CA PHE A 529 -10.42 -3.44 20.53
C PHE A 529 -8.96 -3.74 20.15
N SER A 530 -8.66 -3.80 18.85
CA SER A 530 -7.32 -4.03 18.34
C SER A 530 -6.36 -2.89 18.72
N ALA A 531 -6.78 -1.64 18.61
CA ALA A 531 -5.99 -0.48 19.03
C ALA A 531 -5.67 -0.53 20.54
N LEU A 532 -6.67 -0.83 21.38
CA LEU A 532 -6.49 -0.99 22.83
C LEU A 532 -5.54 -2.14 23.16
N PHE A 533 -5.60 -3.25 22.42
CA PHE A 533 -4.64 -4.34 22.55
C PHE A 533 -3.21 -3.87 22.29
N TYR A 534 -2.94 -3.12 21.21
CA TYR A 534 -1.59 -2.61 20.92
C TYR A 534 -1.13 -1.55 21.92
N VAL A 535 -2.03 -0.73 22.45
CA VAL A 535 -1.72 0.19 23.57
C VAL A 535 -1.35 -0.59 24.83
N PHE A 536 -2.07 -1.65 25.15
CA PHE A 536 -1.77 -2.52 26.29
C PHE A 536 -0.43 -3.25 26.13
N VAL A 537 -0.15 -3.82 24.95
CA VAL A 537 1.15 -4.42 24.62
C VAL A 537 2.27 -3.39 24.78
N THR A 538 2.08 -2.16 24.29
CA THR A 538 3.03 -1.07 24.46
C THR A 538 3.25 -0.72 25.93
N HIS A 539 2.19 -0.70 26.75
CA HIS A 539 2.30 -0.49 28.19
C HIS A 539 3.16 -1.57 28.87
N LEU A 540 2.94 -2.84 28.51
CA LEU A 540 3.73 -3.97 29.02
C LEU A 540 5.20 -3.85 28.57
N ALA A 541 5.43 -3.50 27.30
CA ALA A 541 6.75 -3.28 26.74
C ALA A 541 7.52 -2.19 27.50
N LEU A 542 6.89 -1.05 27.76
CA LEU A 542 7.50 0.05 28.53
C LEU A 542 7.90 -0.37 29.95
N ARG A 543 7.04 -1.13 30.65
CA ARG A 543 7.36 -1.67 31.99
C ARG A 543 8.55 -2.64 31.91
N ARG A 544 8.59 -3.46 30.86
CA ARG A 544 9.62 -4.46 30.66
C ARG A 544 10.97 -3.83 30.32
N TRP A 545 11.03 -2.92 29.36
CA TRP A 545 12.27 -2.23 28.97
C TRP A 545 12.90 -1.50 30.16
N LYS A 546 12.06 -0.88 31.02
CA LYS A 546 12.52 -0.28 32.28
C LYS A 546 13.16 -1.32 33.23
N ARG A 547 12.56 -2.51 33.37
CA ARG A 547 13.11 -3.60 34.22
C ARG A 547 14.39 -4.20 33.65
N GLU A 548 14.53 -4.24 32.34
CA GLU A 548 15.70 -4.79 31.63
C GLU A 548 16.84 -3.77 31.47
N GLY A 549 16.70 -2.55 32.00
CA GLY A 549 17.70 -1.49 31.85
C GLY A 549 17.85 -0.95 30.42
N ARG A 550 16.91 -1.26 29.52
CA ARG A 550 16.88 -0.71 28.16
C ARG A 550 16.34 0.71 28.22
N SER A 551 17.24 1.68 28.29
CA SER A 551 16.82 3.07 28.42
C SER A 551 16.25 3.64 27.13
N LEU A 552 15.10 4.31 27.25
CA LEU A 552 14.56 5.16 26.19
C LEU A 552 15.19 6.57 26.20
N THR A 553 16.10 6.84 27.14
CA THR A 553 16.85 8.11 27.21
C THR A 553 18.19 8.05 26.48
N LEU A 554 18.53 6.94 25.79
CA LEU A 554 19.86 6.78 25.19
C LEU A 554 20.27 7.95 24.26
N PHE A 555 19.32 8.55 23.53
CA PHE A 555 19.62 9.76 22.75
C PHE A 555 19.98 10.98 23.62
N LEU A 556 19.34 11.16 24.78
CA LEU A 556 19.71 12.23 25.72
C LEU A 556 21.09 12.00 26.32
N ASP A 557 21.37 10.73 26.64
CA ASP A 557 22.59 10.36 27.35
C ASP A 557 23.80 10.60 26.42
N GLU A 558 23.69 10.22 25.14
CA GLU A 558 24.70 10.49 24.11
C GLU A 558 24.88 11.99 23.80
N GLU A 559 23.78 12.77 23.73
CA GLU A 559 23.87 14.21 23.51
C GLU A 559 24.62 14.90 24.66
N LYS A 560 24.33 14.52 25.91
CA LYS A 560 25.06 15.02 27.08
C LYS A 560 26.53 14.62 27.08
N GLU A 561 26.84 13.36 26.76
CA GLU A 561 28.23 12.90 26.65
C GLU A 561 29.02 13.69 25.60
N THR A 562 28.37 13.99 24.46
CA THR A 562 28.98 14.78 23.38
C THR A 562 29.18 16.24 23.78
N GLU A 563 28.20 16.86 24.45
CA GLU A 563 28.32 18.22 24.98
C GLU A 563 29.41 18.33 26.06
N ASP A 564 29.50 17.35 26.95
CA ASP A 564 30.52 17.31 28.00
C ASP A 564 31.92 17.09 27.43
N ALA A 565 32.06 16.27 26.37
CA ALA A 565 33.30 16.11 25.62
C ALA A 565 33.73 17.41 24.93
N ALA A 566 32.80 18.09 24.24
CA ALA A 566 33.07 19.35 23.57
C ALA A 566 33.47 20.46 24.57
N LYS A 567 32.85 20.51 25.76
CA LYS A 567 33.24 21.44 26.84
C LYS A 567 34.65 21.16 27.35
N LYS A 568 35.04 19.89 27.49
CA LYS A 568 36.39 19.49 27.93
C LYS A 568 37.48 19.80 26.91
N GLU A 569 37.17 19.85 25.61
CA GLU A 569 38.13 20.26 24.57
C GLU A 569 38.26 21.79 24.44
N SER A 570 37.28 22.54 24.97
CA SER A 570 37.27 24.02 24.94
C SER A 570 37.89 24.70 26.16
N VAL A 571 38.27 23.92 27.17
CA VAL A 571 38.97 24.35 28.40
C VAL A 571 40.40 23.82 28.33
#